data_AF-J3ACT9-F1
#
_entry.id   AF-J3ACT9-F1
#
_cell.length_a   1.000
_cell.length_b   1.000
_cell.length_c   1.000
_cell.angle_alpha   90.00
_cell.angle_beta   90.00
_cell.angle_gamma   90.00
#
_symmetry.space_group_name_H-M   'P 1'
#
loop_
_entity.id
_entity.type
_entity.pdbx_description
1 polymer ?
#
loop_
_entity_poly.entity_id
_entity_poly.type
_entity_poly.pdbx_seq_one_letter_code
_entity_poly.pdbx_strand_id
1 'polypeptide(L)' 'MRDWLKTKREEKGMNQEQVALESEISRSYYTLIESGSKTPGVKVAKKIAKVLDLEWTKFFDEKCSLKELSA' A
#
# COMPACT_ATOMS: atom_id res chain seq x y z
N MET A 1 -1.67 9.81 -6.23
CA MET A 1 -0.80 9.16 -5.23
C MET A 1 -1.70 8.58 -4.16
N ARG A 2 -1.47 7.33 -3.74
CA ARG A 2 -2.19 6.69 -2.65
C ARG A 2 -1.57 7.15 -1.33
N ASP A 3 -2.02 8.30 -0.83
CA ASP A 3 -1.46 8.92 0.38
C ASP A 3 -1.49 7.98 1.57
N TRP A 4 -2.56 7.19 1.72
CA TRP A 4 -2.69 6.17 2.77
C TRP A 4 -1.58 5.11 2.75
N LEU A 5 -1.08 4.75 1.56
CA LEU A 5 -0.01 3.75 1.43
C LEU A 5 1.33 4.35 1.83
N LYS A 6 1.58 5.60 1.42
CA LYS A 6 2.75 6.36 1.83
C LYS A 6 2.79 6.55 3.34
N THR A 7 1.68 7.00 3.95
CA THR A 7 1.60 7.19 5.41
C THR A 7 1.88 5.89 6.15
N LYS A 8 1.27 4.76 5.75
CA LYS A 8 1.54 3.45 6.38
C LYS A 8 2.99 3.02 6.27
N ARG A 9 3.61 3.26 5.11
CA ARG A 9 5.03 3.01 4.90
C ARG A 9 5.91 3.87 5.82
N GLU A 10 5.59 5.15 5.97
CA GLU A 10 6.28 6.08 6.87
C GLU A 10 6.08 5.71 8.35
N GLU A 11 4.88 5.28 8.76
CA GLU A 11 4.60 4.77 10.10
C GLU A 11 5.43 3.53 10.46
N LYS A 12 5.72 2.67 9.47
CA LYS A 12 6.64 1.53 9.62
C LYS A 12 8.12 1.93 9.55
N GLY A 13 8.44 3.18 9.25
CA GLY A 13 9.82 3.64 9.07
C GLY A 13 10.53 3.03 7.86
N MET A 14 9.76 2.55 6.87
CA MET A 14 10.31 1.85 5.70
C MET A 14 10.43 2.79 4.49
N ASN A 15 11.42 2.54 3.64
CA ASN A 15 11.51 3.18 2.33
C ASN A 15 10.83 2.31 1.24
N GLN A 16 10.63 2.87 0.04
CA GLN A 16 9.96 2.15 -1.06
C GLN A 16 10.71 0.88 -1.50
N GLU A 17 12.04 0.85 -1.38
CA GLU A 17 12.86 -0.30 -1.73
C GLU A 17 12.71 -1.45 -0.73
N GLN A 18 12.69 -1.14 0.57
CA GLN A 18 12.48 -2.12 1.64
C GLN A 18 11.11 -2.77 1.51
N VAL A 19 10.05 -1.99 1.32
CA VAL A 19 8.69 -2.55 1.14
C VAL A 19 8.63 -3.42 -0.12
N ALA A 20 9.27 -2.98 -1.21
CA ALA A 20 9.32 -3.76 -2.44
C ALA A 20 10.06 -5.09 -2.27
N LEU A 21 11.22 -5.07 -1.58
CA LEU A 21 12.02 -6.25 -1.27
C LEU A 21 11.24 -7.24 -0.40
N GLU A 22 10.63 -6.77 0.69
CA GLU A 22 9.82 -7.61 1.60
C GLU A 22 8.53 -8.12 0.93
N SER A 23 8.00 -7.37 -0.03
CA SER A 23 6.83 -7.78 -0.82
C SER A 23 7.19 -8.61 -2.05
N GLU A 24 8.48 -8.92 -2.26
CA GLU A 24 9.01 -9.66 -3.41
C GLU A 24 8.56 -9.07 -4.76
N ILE A 25 8.65 -7.75 -4.88
CA ILE A 25 8.33 -7.00 -6.10
C ILE A 25 9.46 -6.01 -6.43
N SER A 26 9.48 -5.51 -7.66
CA SER A 26 10.42 -4.47 -8.05
C SER A 26 10.06 -3.13 -7.41
N ARG A 27 11.07 -2.34 -7.01
CA ARG A 27 10.89 -0.97 -6.51
C ARG A 27 10.02 -0.12 -7.43
N SER A 28 10.29 -0.13 -8.74
CA SER A 28 9.50 0.62 -9.73
C SER A 28 8.04 0.19 -9.76
N TYR A 29 7.75 -1.09 -9.54
CA TYR A 29 6.39 -1.60 -9.46
C TYR A 29 5.67 -1.08 -8.21
N TYR A 30 6.35 -1.08 -7.07
CA TYR A 30 5.83 -0.46 -5.85
C TYR A 30 5.59 1.05 -6.04
N THR A 31 6.50 1.77 -6.68
CA THR A 31 6.32 3.20 -6.99
C THR A 31 5.07 3.45 -7.85
N LEU A 32 4.80 2.61 -8.86
CA LEU A 32 3.57 2.71 -9.67
C LEU A 32 2.30 2.41 -8.86
N ILE A 33 2.40 1.55 -7.86
CA ILE A 33 1.31 1.27 -6.92
C ILE A 33 1.10 2.48 -6.00
N GLU A 34 2.16 3.01 -5.40
CA GLU A 34 2.08 4.17 -4.50
C GLU A 34 1.65 5.45 -5.24
N SER A 35 2.03 5.63 -6.51
CA SER A 35 1.54 6.75 -7.33
C SER A 35 0.06 6.62 -7.69
N GLY A 36 -0.50 5.39 -7.65
CA GLY A 36 -1.84 5.08 -8.13
C GLY A 36 -1.91 4.77 -9.63
N SER A 37 -0.77 4.75 -10.33
CA SER A 37 -0.71 4.42 -11.77
C SER A 37 -1.02 2.96 -12.06
N LYS A 38 -0.84 2.06 -11.08
CA LYS A 38 -1.10 0.62 -11.24
C LYS A 38 -1.76 0.03 -10.01
N THR A 39 -2.72 -0.87 -10.22
CA THR A 39 -3.29 -1.68 -9.14
C THR A 39 -2.54 -3.01 -9.05
N PRO A 40 -2.03 -3.39 -7.86
CA PRO A 40 -1.36 -4.68 -7.70
C PRO A 40 -2.36 -5.81 -7.89
N GLY A 41 -1.90 -6.96 -8.37
CA GLY A 41 -2.71 -8.18 -8.32
C GLY A 41 -2.94 -8.63 -6.87
N VAL A 42 -3.97 -9.44 -6.62
CA VAL A 42 -4.34 -9.94 -5.27
C VAL A 42 -3.14 -10.53 -4.51
N LYS A 43 -2.26 -11.28 -5.19
CA LYS A 43 -1.05 -11.86 -4.58
C LYS A 43 -0.12 -10.77 -4.05
N VAL A 44 0.16 -9.75 -4.84
CA VAL A 44 1.04 -8.64 -4.44
C VAL A 44 0.38 -7.77 -3.39
N ALA A 45 -0.91 -7.46 -3.55
CA ALA A 45 -1.68 -6.70 -2.57
C ALA A 45 -1.60 -7.35 -1.19
N LYS A 46 -1.74 -8.67 -1.09
CA LYS A 46 -1.58 -9.45 0.15
C LYS A 46 -0.16 -9.38 0.74
N LYS A 47 0.87 -9.38 -0.10
CA LYS A 47 2.27 -9.26 0.37
C LYS A 47 2.53 -7.86 0.95
N ILE A 48 2.20 -6.81 0.21
CA ILE A 48 2.36 -5.42 0.67
C ILE A 48 1.53 -5.17 1.93
N ALA A 49 0.29 -5.67 1.95
CA ALA A 49 -0.60 -5.65 3.10
C ALA A 49 0.03 -6.25 4.36
N LYS A 50 0.65 -7.42 4.21
CA LYS A 50 1.32 -8.11 5.31
C LYS A 50 2.53 -7.33 5.85
N VAL A 51 3.33 -6.73 4.97
CA VAL A 51 4.52 -5.94 5.35
C VAL A 51 4.11 -4.66 6.08
N LEU A 52 3.11 -3.96 5.54
CA LEU A 52 2.66 -2.67 6.06
C LEU A 52 1.54 -2.77 7.11
N ASP A 53 1.17 -3.99 7.51
CA ASP A 53 0.10 -4.28 8.47
C ASP A 53 -1.22 -3.57 8.13
N LEU A 54 -1.67 -3.76 6.89
CA LEU A 54 -2.90 -3.17 6.34
C LEU A 54 -3.73 -4.21 5.61
N GLU A 55 -5.02 -3.93 5.40
CA GLU A 55 -5.86 -4.82 4.62
C GLU A 55 -5.59 -4.70 3.11
N TRP A 56 -5.35 -5.84 2.47
CA TRP A 56 -5.10 -5.92 1.03
C TRP A 56 -6.31 -5.49 0.18
N THR A 57 -7.50 -5.55 0.76
CA THR A 57 -8.75 -5.08 0.13
C THR A 57 -8.72 -3.58 -0.12
N LYS A 58 -7.94 -2.79 0.65
CA LYS A 58 -7.78 -1.34 0.43
C LYS A 58 -7.20 -0.97 -0.94
N PHE A 59 -6.49 -1.89 -1.61
CA PHE A 59 -6.04 -1.65 -2.98
C PHE A 59 -7.17 -1.69 -4.01
N PHE A 60 -8.31 -2.31 -3.65
CA PHE A 60 -9.50 -2.51 -4.48
C PHE A 60 -10.72 -1.76 -3.95
N ASP A 61 -10.62 -1.20 -2.75
CA ASP A 61 -11.63 -0.37 -2.13
C ASP A 61 -11.58 1.04 -2.77
N GLU A 62 -12.15 1.17 -3.96
CA GLU A 62 -12.25 2.45 -4.67
C GLU A 62 -13.37 3.35 -4.12
N LYS A 63 -14.13 2.91 -3.09
CA LYS A 63 -15.15 3.74 -2.45
C LYS A 63 -15.41 3.32 -1.00
N CYS A 64 -14.66 3.89 -0.06
CA CYS A 64 -15.25 4.26 1.23
C CYS A 64 -14.47 5.39 1.88
N SER A 65 -14.91 6.62 1.59
CA SER A 65 -14.74 7.76 2.48
C SER A 65 -15.47 7.49 3.80
N LEU A 66 -14.96 6.60 4.65
CA LEU A 66 -15.37 6.58 6.06
C LEU A 66 -14.44 7.49 6.84
N LYS A 67 -14.71 8.79 6.64
CA LYS A 67 -14.29 9.85 7.53
C LYS A 67 -15.28 9.92 8.71
N GLU A 68 -15.47 8.81 9.41
CA GLU A 68 -16.21 8.73 10.68
C GLU A 68 -15.48 7.63 11.47
N LEU A 69 -14.64 7.95 12.43
CA LEU A 69 -15.04 8.36 13.78
C LEU A 69 -13.84 9.03 14.45
N SER A 70 -13.95 10.34 14.72
CA SER A 70 -13.23 10.96 15.82
C SER A 70 -14.16 11.97 16.49
N ALA A 71 -14.55 11.59 17.71
CA ALA A 71 -15.04 12.37 18.84
C ALA A 71 -16.39 13.12 18.70
#